data_AF-A0A538DM33-F1
#
_entry.id   AF-A0A538DM33-F1
#
_cell.length_a   1.000
_cell.length_b   1.000
_cell.length_c   1.000
_cell.angle_alpha   90.00
_cell.angle_beta   90.00
_cell.angle_gamma   90.00
#
_symmetry.space_group_name_H-M   'P 1'
#
loop_
_entity.id
_entity.type
_entity.pdbx_description
1 polymer ?
#
loop_
_entity_poly.entity_id
_entity_poly.type
_entity_poly.pdbx_seq_one_letter_code
_entity_poly.pdbx_strand_id
1 'polypeptide(L)'
;MGLVAEIKRLGKHSAIYGVGGLIQRIVAVLLLPLYTRYLNPSDYGAIEALVALSAIIFALLRAGIQSSFFRFYFHAETDSERLTVVRTSFWFTMGTATIALAAGELFASQISHFLYGSDVHTDLVRATFVGLWAR
;
A
#
# COMPACT_ATOMS: atom_id res chain seq x y z
N MET A 1 39.97 0.21 2.92
CA MET A 1 38.74 -0.60 2.80
C MET A 1 38.51 -0.85 1.31
N GLY A 2 38.63 -2.10 0.84
CA GLY A 2 38.74 -2.40 -0.59
C GLY A 2 37.39 -2.38 -1.31
N LEU A 3 37.33 -1.74 -2.48
CA LEU A 3 36.18 -1.69 -3.40
C LEU A 3 35.49 -3.06 -3.59
N VAL A 4 36.28 -4.14 -3.63
CA VAL A 4 35.78 -5.52 -3.78
C VAL A 4 34.89 -5.95 -2.62
N ALA A 5 35.23 -5.57 -1.37
CA ALA A 5 34.41 -5.88 -0.20
C ALA A 5 33.08 -5.12 -0.23
N GLU A 6 33.09 -3.88 -0.72
CA GLU A 6 31.89 -3.03 -0.80
C GLU A 6 30.95 -3.48 -1.92
N ILE A 7 31.49 -3.87 -3.08
CA ILE A 7 30.71 -4.50 -4.16
C ILE A 7 30.08 -5.82 -3.68
N LYS A 8 30.82 -6.64 -2.93
CA LYS A 8 30.31 -7.89 -2.36
C LYS A 8 29.19 -7.62 -1.33
N ARG A 9 29.34 -6.57 -0.51
CA ARG A 9 28.31 -6.16 0.47
C ARG A 9 27.04 -5.66 -0.24
N LEU A 10 27.19 -4.81 -1.26
CA LEU A 10 26.09 -4.32 -2.09
C LEU A 10 25.36 -5.49 -2.76
N GLY A 11 26.06 -6.40 -3.43
CA GLY A 11 25.47 -7.56 -4.07
C GLY A 11 24.69 -8.45 -3.10
N LYS A 12 25.21 -8.66 -1.88
CA LYS A 12 24.51 -9.41 -0.83
C LYS A 12 23.20 -8.72 -0.40
N HIS A 13 23.23 -7.41 -0.17
CA HIS A 13 22.02 -6.66 0.18
C HIS A 13 21.02 -6.65 -0.98
N SER A 14 21.45 -6.35 -2.20
CA SER A 14 20.59 -6.38 -3.39
C SER A 14 19.96 -7.75 -3.62
N ALA A 15 20.70 -8.84 -3.40
CA ALA A 15 20.15 -10.19 -3.47
C ALA A 15 19.09 -10.43 -2.39
N ILE A 16 19.37 -10.07 -1.13
CA ILE A 16 18.40 -10.28 -0.03
C ILE A 16 17.12 -9.47 -0.26
N TYR A 17 17.23 -8.18 -0.60
CA TYR A 17 16.07 -7.32 -0.85
C TYR A 17 15.36 -7.66 -2.17
N GLY A 18 16.10 -8.08 -3.20
CA GLY A 18 15.55 -8.41 -4.52
C GLY A 18 14.86 -9.77 -4.56
N VAL A 19 15.42 -10.77 -3.86
CA VAL A 19 14.86 -12.13 -3.82
C VAL A 19 13.48 -12.13 -3.17
N GLY A 20 13.24 -11.33 -2.12
CA GLY A 20 11.92 -11.22 -1.51
C GLY A 20 10.85 -10.76 -2.51
N GLY A 21 11.12 -9.69 -3.26
CA GLY A 21 10.19 -9.19 -4.28
C GLY A 21 10.01 -10.15 -5.45
N LEU A 22 11.08 -10.85 -5.86
CA LEU A 22 11.02 -11.86 -6.91
C LEU A 22 10.16 -13.06 -6.50
N ILE A 23 10.36 -13.59 -5.29
CA ILE A 23 9.56 -14.68 -4.73
C ILE A 23 8.09 -14.28 -4.68
N GLN A 24 7.78 -13.07 -4.19
CA GLN A 24 6.40 -12.58 -4.14
C GLN A 24 5.74 -12.57 -5.53
N ARG A 25 6.47 -12.15 -6.57
CA ARG A 25 5.98 -12.17 -7.95
C ARG A 25 5.81 -13.59 -8.50
N ILE A 26 6.75 -14.49 -8.22
CA ILE A 26 6.65 -15.90 -8.64
C ILE A 26 5.42 -16.54 -8.01
N VAL A 27 5.21 -16.34 -6.70
CA VAL A 27 4.02 -16.84 -6.00
C VAL A 27 2.75 -16.27 -6.63
N ALA A 28 2.69 -14.97 -6.94
CA ALA A 28 1.54 -14.38 -7.61
C ALA A 28 1.24 -15.02 -8.97
N VAL A 29 2.27 -15.29 -9.79
CA VAL A 29 2.13 -15.98 -11.08
C VAL A 29 1.66 -17.43 -10.90
N LEU A 30 2.19 -18.15 -9.91
CA LEU A 30 1.80 -19.52 -9.61
C LEU A 30 0.37 -19.63 -9.06
N LEU A 31 -0.16 -18.56 -8.47
CA LEU A 31 -1.55 -18.48 -8.02
C LEU A 31 -2.52 -18.15 -9.15
N LEU A 32 -2.07 -17.66 -10.32
CA LEU A 32 -2.96 -17.36 -11.44
C LEU A 32 -3.79 -18.58 -11.90
N PRO A 33 -3.22 -19.79 -12.11
CA PRO A 33 -4.01 -20.98 -12.45
C PRO A 33 -5.02 -21.36 -11.35
N LEU A 34 -4.70 -21.09 -10.09
CA LEU A 34 -5.61 -21.34 -8.98
C LEU A 34 -6.79 -20.36 -9.04
N TYR A 35 -6.51 -19.06 -9.17
CA TYR A 35 -7.53 -18.03 -9.24
C TYR A 35 -8.42 -18.20 -10.47
N THR A 36 -7.85 -18.41 -11.65
CA THR A 36 -8.61 -18.58 -12.90
C THR A 36 -9.44 -19.86 -12.96
N ARG A 37 -9.17 -20.86 -12.11
CA ARG A 37 -9.99 -22.08 -12.01
C ARG A 37 -11.19 -21.92 -11.07
N TYR A 38 -11.08 -21.10 -10.04
CA TYR A 38 -12.11 -20.93 -9.01
C TYR A 38 -12.89 -19.61 -9.10
N LEU A 39 -12.33 -18.59 -9.76
CA LEU A 39 -12.96 -17.29 -9.96
C LEU A 39 -13.37 -17.14 -11.42
N ASN A 40 -14.53 -16.52 -11.64
CA ASN A 40 -14.89 -16.08 -12.98
C ASN A 40 -13.95 -14.93 -13.41
N PRO A 41 -13.66 -14.80 -14.72
CA PRO A 41 -12.83 -13.69 -15.22
C PRO A 41 -13.34 -12.30 -14.81
N SER A 42 -14.66 -12.15 -14.65
CA SER A 42 -15.31 -10.93 -14.15
C SER A 42 -14.84 -10.54 -12.74
N ASP A 43 -14.79 -11.52 -11.85
CA ASP A 43 -14.55 -11.30 -10.41
C ASP A 43 -13.06 -11.01 -10.18
N TYR A 44 -12.19 -11.70 -10.91
CA TYR A 44 -10.76 -11.43 -10.92
C TYR A 44 -10.45 -10.03 -11.48
N GLY A 45 -11.10 -9.65 -12.59
CA GLY A 45 -10.97 -8.30 -13.16
C GLY A 45 -11.45 -7.21 -12.20
N ALA A 46 -12.51 -7.48 -11.43
CA ALA A 46 -12.99 -6.56 -10.41
C ALA A 46 -11.95 -6.36 -9.29
N ILE A 47 -11.39 -7.44 -8.76
CA ILE A 47 -10.36 -7.37 -7.71
C ILE A 47 -9.13 -6.59 -8.20
N GLU A 48 -8.63 -6.88 -9.40
CA GLU A 48 -7.45 -6.19 -9.94
C GLU A 48 -7.70 -4.69 -10.15
N ALA A 49 -8.90 -4.29 -10.59
CA ALA A 49 -9.28 -2.89 -10.67
C ALA A 49 -9.28 -2.20 -9.30
N LEU A 50 -9.77 -2.86 -8.24
CA LEU A 50 -9.72 -2.34 -6.86
C LEU A 50 -8.30 -2.27 -6.32
N VAL A 51 -7.46 -3.24 -6.63
CA VAL A 51 -6.03 -3.23 -6.27
C VAL A 51 -5.36 -2.01 -6.91
N ALA A 52 -5.60 -1.76 -8.20
CA ALA A 52 -5.06 -0.59 -8.90
C ALA A 52 -5.57 0.73 -8.30
N LEU A 53 -6.88 0.85 -8.05
CA LEU A 53 -7.47 2.01 -7.39
C LEU A 53 -6.87 2.25 -6.01
N SER A 54 -6.75 1.20 -5.19
CA SER A 54 -6.18 1.28 -3.85
C SER A 54 -4.73 1.75 -3.88
N ALA A 55 -3.95 1.35 -4.89
CA ALA A 55 -2.56 1.78 -5.04
C ALA A 55 -2.46 3.28 -5.35
N ILE A 56 -3.34 3.80 -6.20
CA ILE A 56 -3.42 5.24 -6.53
C ILE A 56 -3.82 6.04 -5.29
N ILE A 57 -4.89 5.64 -4.61
CA ILE A 57 -5.35 6.31 -3.39
C ILE A 57 -4.25 6.28 -2.33
N PHE A 58 -3.61 5.14 -2.11
CA PHE A 58 -2.53 5.00 -1.13
C PHE A 58 -1.34 5.92 -1.44
N ALA A 59 -0.96 6.02 -2.72
CA ALA A 59 0.12 6.91 -3.14
C ALA A 59 -0.20 8.38 -2.83
N LEU A 60 -1.45 8.80 -3.06
CA LEU A 60 -1.92 10.15 -2.74
C LEU A 60 -1.99 10.40 -1.23
N LEU A 61 -2.57 9.47 -0.47
CA LEU A 61 -2.70 9.57 0.99
C LEU A 61 -1.35 9.62 1.71
N ARG A 62 -0.34 8.91 1.19
CA ARG A 62 1.00 8.98 1.75
C ARG A 62 1.59 10.38 1.64
N ALA A 63 1.25 11.15 0.60
CA ALA A 63 1.66 12.56 0.44
C ALA A 63 3.15 12.86 0.76
N GLY A 64 4.05 11.89 0.53
CA GLY A 64 5.47 12.01 0.88
C GLY A 64 5.82 11.97 2.38
N ILE A 65 4.87 11.62 3.26
CA ILE A 65 5.03 11.66 4.73
C ILE A 65 6.25 10.89 5.22
N GLN A 66 6.59 9.77 4.57
CA GLN A 66 7.77 8.97 4.93
C GLN A 66 9.06 9.77 4.75
N SER A 67 9.21 10.49 3.63
CA SER A 67 10.39 11.31 3.36
C SER A 67 10.46 12.51 4.31
N SER A 68 9.33 13.18 4.52
CA SER A 68 9.20 14.29 5.46
C SER A 68 9.55 13.86 6.88
N PHE A 69 9.02 12.72 7.34
CA PHE A 69 9.29 12.16 8.66
C PHE A 69 10.79 11.97 8.88
N PHE A 70 11.47 11.25 7.98
CA PHE A 70 12.91 11.02 8.13
C PHE A 70 13.70 12.32 8.11
N ARG A 71 13.39 13.25 7.19
CA ARG A 71 14.06 14.53 7.11
C ARG A 71 13.94 15.34 8.40
N PHE A 72 12.72 15.52 8.92
CA PHE A 72 12.49 16.33 10.12
C PHE A 72 12.90 15.63 11.41
N TYR A 73 12.78 14.31 11.47
CA TYR A 73 13.20 13.54 12.65
C TYR A 73 14.71 13.61 12.86
N PHE A 74 15.51 13.48 11.80
CA PHE A 74 16.97 13.57 11.89
C PHE A 74 17.49 15.01 11.99
N HIS A 75 16.68 16.00 11.63
CA HIS A 75 17.02 17.41 11.81
C HIS A 75 16.72 17.92 13.23
N ALA A 76 15.83 17.25 13.97
CA ALA A 76 15.48 17.63 15.33
C ALA A 76 16.63 17.40 16.31
N GLU A 77 16.99 18.46 17.04
CA GLU A 77 18.12 18.48 17.98
C GLU A 77 17.71 18.00 19.37
N THR A 78 16.44 18.19 19.73
CA THR A 78 15.89 17.84 21.04
C THR A 78 14.91 16.67 20.98
N ASP A 79 14.79 15.94 22.08
CA ASP A 79 13.82 14.83 22.19
C ASP A 79 12.36 15.30 22.10
N SER A 80 12.06 16.52 22.57
CA SER A 80 10.72 17.11 22.47
C SER A 80 10.32 17.43 21.02
N GLU A 81 11.25 17.91 20.20
CA GLU A 81 11.03 18.12 18.77
C GLU A 81 10.85 16.80 18.03
N ARG A 82 11.69 15.79 18.32
CA ARG A 82 11.53 14.44 17.76
C ARG A 82 10.17 13.85 18.08
N LEU A 83 9.73 13.96 19.34
CA LEU A 83 8.41 13.51 19.77
C LEU A 83 7.30 14.26 19.03
N THR A 84 7.47 15.56 18.80
CA THR A 84 6.51 16.36 18.02
C THR A 84 6.41 15.86 16.59
N VAL A 85 7.53 15.61 15.90
CA VAL A 85 7.56 15.05 14.53
C VAL A 85 6.89 13.68 14.45
N VAL A 86 7.15 12.81 15.44
CA VAL A 86 6.50 11.50 15.51
C VAL A 86 4.99 11.64 15.68
N ARG A 87 4.54 12.47 16.63
CA ARG A 87 3.10 12.66 16.91
C ARG A 87 2.37 13.27 15.72
N THR A 88 2.92 14.30 15.10
CA THR A 88 2.27 14.95 13.94
C THR A 88 2.21 14.01 12.75
N SER A 89 3.29 13.26 12.47
CA SER A 89 3.30 12.29 11.37
C SER A 89 2.33 11.12 11.63
N PHE A 90 2.27 10.64 12.87
CA PHE A 90 1.31 9.61 13.28
C PHE A 90 -0.13 10.08 13.11
N TRP A 91 -0.50 11.24 13.65
CA TRP A 91 -1.86 11.76 13.56
C TRP A 91 -2.24 12.14 12.14
N PHE A 92 -1.31 12.65 11.34
CA PHE A 92 -1.54 12.86 9.92
C PHE A 92 -1.89 11.53 9.23
N THR A 93 -1.07 10.48 9.42
CA THR A 93 -1.28 9.17 8.80
C THR A 93 -2.58 8.52 9.26
N MET A 94 -2.88 8.52 10.56
CA MET A 94 -4.13 7.98 11.08
C MET A 94 -5.35 8.79 10.63
N GLY A 95 -5.23 10.12 10.59
CA GLY A 95 -6.28 11.00 10.13
C GLY A 95 -6.62 10.75 8.66
N THR A 96 -5.62 10.77 7.78
CA THR A 96 -5.84 10.55 6.34
C THR A 96 -6.33 9.13 6.05
N ALA A 97 -5.79 8.12 6.70
CA ALA A 97 -6.27 6.73 6.56
C ALA A 97 -7.72 6.59 7.01
N THR A 98 -8.08 7.15 8.17
CA THR A 98 -9.44 7.05 8.72
C THR A 98 -10.46 7.83 7.88
N ILE A 99 -10.08 9.01 7.38
CA ILE A 99 -10.92 9.76 6.43
C ILE A 99 -11.14 8.96 5.16
N ALA A 100 -10.10 8.31 4.63
CA ALA A 100 -10.22 7.47 3.44
C ALA A 100 -11.15 6.27 3.68
N LEU A 101 -11.06 5.62 4.85
CA LEU A 101 -11.97 4.54 5.23
C LEU A 101 -13.42 5.03 5.31
N ALA A 102 -13.66 6.13 6.01
CA ALA A 102 -15.00 6.70 6.16
C ALA A 102 -15.61 7.12 4.81
N ALA A 103 -14.81 7.74 3.94
CA ALA A 103 -15.21 8.07 2.58
C ALA A 103 -15.50 6.80 1.77
N GLY A 104 -14.64 5.79 1.87
CA GLY A 104 -14.82 4.50 1.22
C GLY A 104 -16.12 3.81 1.59
N GLU A 105 -16.44 3.75 2.88
CA GLU A 105 -17.69 3.15 3.38
C GLU A 105 -18.93 3.94 2.95
N LEU A 106 -18.86 5.27 2.96
CA LEU A 106 -19.97 6.15 2.56
C LEU A 106 -20.24 6.08 1.05
N PHE A 107 -19.19 5.97 0.23
CA PHE A 107 -19.28 5.99 -1.22
C PHE A 107 -19.13 4.59 -1.86
N ALA A 108 -19.15 3.52 -1.07
CA ALA A 108 -18.85 2.16 -1.55
C ALA A 108 -19.75 1.72 -2.71
N SER A 109 -21.06 1.97 -2.62
CA SER A 109 -22.02 1.61 -3.68
C SER A 109 -21.80 2.46 -4.93
N GLN A 110 -21.56 3.76 -4.77
CA GLN A 110 -21.29 4.67 -5.89
C GLN A 110 -19.99 4.29 -6.62
N ILE A 111 -18.96 3.89 -5.88
CA ILE A 111 -17.70 3.40 -6.45
C ILE A 111 -17.93 2.05 -7.17
N SER A 112 -18.68 1.11 -6.57
CA SER A 112 -19.03 -0.16 -7.21
C SER A 112 -19.79 0.06 -8.52
N HIS A 113 -20.81 0.91 -8.48
CA HIS A 113 -21.62 1.23 -9.64
C HIS A 113 -20.82 1.96 -10.73
N PHE A 114 -19.92 2.87 -10.36
CA PHE A 114 -19.05 3.57 -11.31
C PHE A 114 -18.04 2.63 -12.00
N LEU A 115 -17.44 1.71 -11.24
CA LEU A 115 -16.41 0.80 -11.76
C LEU A 115 -17.00 -0.39 -12.54
N TYR A 116 -18.15 -0.91 -12.09
CA TYR A 116 -18.70 -2.19 -12.57
C TYR A 116 -20.11 -2.10 -13.15
N GLY A 117 -20.75 -0.93 -13.11
CA GLY A 117 -22.14 -0.76 -13.55
C GLY A 117 -23.16 -1.54 -12.71
N SER A 118 -22.76 -2.08 -11.55
CA SER A 118 -23.61 -2.86 -10.65
C SER A 118 -23.16 -2.75 -9.19
N ASP A 119 -24.09 -2.91 -8.25
CA ASP A 119 -23.82 -2.87 -6.81
C ASP A 119 -23.31 -4.21 -6.23
N VAL A 120 -23.17 -5.25 -7.07
CA VAL A 120 -22.77 -6.61 -6.67
C VAL A 120 -21.40 -6.66 -5.98
N HIS A 121 -20.51 -5.70 -6.29
CA HIS A 121 -19.14 -5.66 -5.76
C HIS A 121 -18.96 -4.67 -4.60
N THR A 122 -20.05 -4.15 -4.02
CA THR A 122 -19.99 -3.15 -2.93
C THR A 122 -19.19 -3.66 -1.72
N ASP A 123 -19.35 -4.93 -1.36
CA ASP A 123 -18.60 -5.51 -0.23
C ASP A 123 -17.10 -5.63 -0.52
N LEU A 124 -16.72 -5.85 -1.78
CA LEU A 124 -15.31 -5.86 -2.19
C LEU A 124 -14.70 -4.45 -2.14
N VAL A 125 -15.48 -3.43 -2.50
CA VAL A 125 -15.06 -2.03 -2.34
C VAL A 125 -14.82 -1.73 -0.85
N ARG A 126 -15.75 -2.08 0.04
CA ARG A 126 -15.60 -1.91 1.50
C ARG A 126 -14.36 -2.62 2.03
N ALA A 127 -14.19 -3.90 1.68
CA ALA A 127 -13.02 -4.68 2.05
C ALA A 127 -11.71 -4.03 1.56
N THR A 128 -11.72 -3.41 0.38
CA THR A 128 -10.57 -2.68 -0.16
C THR A 128 -10.21 -1.46 0.69
N PHE A 129 -11.20 -0.67 1.13
CA PHE A 129 -10.94 0.49 1.98
C PHE A 129 -10.55 0.11 3.41
N VAL A 130 -11.09 -0.98 3.96
CA VAL A 130 -10.61 -1.56 5.22
C VAL A 130 -9.15 -2.03 5.09
N GLY A 131 -8.82 -2.72 4.00
CA GLY A 131 -7.46 -3.15 3.71
C GLY A 131 -6.50 -1.97 3.48
N LEU A 132 -6.97 -0.88 2.89
CA LEU A 132 -6.21 0.35 2.72
C LEU A 132 -5.92 1.04 4.07
N TRP A 133 -6.88 1.05 4.99
CA TRP A 133 -6.72 1.61 6.33
C TRP A 133 -5.72 0.83 7.19
N ALA A 134 -5.67 -0.50 7.01
CA ALA A 134 -4.79 -1.38 7.77
C ALA A 134 -3.32 -1.40 7.27
N ARG A 135 -3.01 -0.71 6.16
CA ARG A 135 -1.68 -0.67 5.53
C ARG A 135 -0.83 0.49 6.01
#